data_AF-A0A959X7C5-F1
#
_entry.id   AF-A0A959X7C5-F1
#
_cell.length_a   1.000
_cell.length_b   1.000
_cell.length_c   1.000
_cell.angle_alpha   90.00
_cell.angle_beta   90.00
_cell.angle_gamma   90.00
#
_symmetry.space_group_name_H-M   'P 1'
#
loop_
_entity.id
_entity.type
_entity.pdbx_description
1 polymer ?
#
loop_
_entity_poly.entity_id
_entity_poly.type
_entity_poly.pdbx_seq_one_letter_code
_entity_poly.pdbx_strand_id
1 'polypeptide(L)'
;MGSLLQIRDVPDESRRELKSRAAAQGQSLNAFLLELIDREVSRPTVAEVLGRAARRSERATVSAQEVLATARADRDGDIGRRSA
;
A
#
# COMPACT_ATOMS: atom_id res chain seq x y z
N MET A 1 -10.28 14.51 -12.82
CA MET A 1 -11.59 14.31 -13.47
C MET A 1 -12.28 13.17 -12.76
N GLY A 2 -13.42 13.42 -12.10
CA GLY A 2 -14.22 12.37 -11.47
C GLY A 2 -15.10 11.67 -12.50
N SER A 3 -15.14 10.34 -12.48
CA SER A 3 -16.08 9.54 -13.27
C SER A 3 -17.34 9.25 -12.45
N LEU A 4 -18.51 9.28 -13.07
CA LEU A 4 -19.77 8.95 -12.40
C LEU A 4 -19.84 7.43 -12.17
N LEU A 5 -19.97 7.01 -10.91
CA LEU A 5 -20.19 5.62 -10.53
C LEU A 5 -21.65 5.40 -10.12
N GLN A 6 -22.38 4.58 -10.86
CA GLN A 6 -23.75 4.20 -10.54
C GLN A 6 -23.80 2.74 -10.09
N ILE A 7 -24.26 2.51 -8.86
CA ILE A 7 -24.47 1.16 -8.30
C ILE A 7 -25.96 0.81 -8.48
N ARG A 8 -26.24 -0.33 -9.12
CA ARG A 8 -27.60 -0.85 -9.33
C ARG A 8 -27.95 -1.91 -8.31
N ASP A 9 -29.25 -2.13 -8.14
CA ASP A 9 -29.82 -3.22 -7.32
C ASP A 9 -29.37 -3.20 -5.85
N VAL A 10 -29.19 -2.00 -5.29
CA VAL A 10 -28.87 -1.84 -3.86
C VAL A 10 -30.12 -2.10 -3.03
N PRO A 11 -30.11 -3.08 -2.10
CA PRO A 11 -31.23 -3.33 -1.21
C PRO A 11 -31.60 -2.08 -0.41
N ASP A 12 -32.90 -1.80 -0.28
CA ASP A 12 -33.40 -0.60 0.40
C ASP A 12 -32.96 -0.52 1.86
N GLU A 13 -32.86 -1.66 2.53
CA GLU A 13 -32.34 -1.78 3.89
C GLU A 13 -30.88 -1.30 4.00
N SER A 14 -30.01 -1.76 3.10
CA SER A 14 -28.61 -1.34 3.04
C SER A 14 -28.50 0.15 2.76
N ARG A 15 -29.34 0.68 1.84
CA ARG A 15 -29.38 2.11 1.54
C ARG A 15 -29.80 2.95 2.75
N ARG A 16 -30.80 2.51 3.51
CA ARG A 16 -31.26 3.19 4.73
C ARG A 16 -30.17 3.21 5.80
N GLU A 17 -29.53 2.07 6.01
CA GLU A 17 -28.45 1.93 6.99
C GLU A 17 -27.25 2.83 6.65
N LEU A 18 -26.82 2.82 5.38
CA LEU A 18 -25.73 3.69 4.91
C LEU A 18 -26.08 5.17 5.07
N LYS A 19 -27.33 5.56 4.79
CA LYS A 19 -27.80 6.94 4.99
C LYS A 19 -27.81 7.34 6.46
N SER A 20 -28.22 6.42 7.36
CA SER A 20 -28.18 6.63 8.80
C SER A 20 -26.75 6.86 9.29
N ARG A 21 -25.80 6.02 8.86
CA ARG A 21 -24.38 6.15 9.20
C ARG A 21 -23.77 7.46 8.67
N ALA A 22 -24.09 7.84 7.44
CA ALA A 22 -23.64 9.10 6.87
C ALA A 22 -24.17 10.30 7.68
N ALA A 23 -25.46 10.29 8.06
CA ALA A 23 -26.06 11.33 8.88
C ALA A 23 -25.43 11.40 10.29
N ALA A 24 -25.12 10.27 10.90
CA ALA A 24 -24.43 10.21 12.20
C ALA A 24 -23.03 10.84 12.16
N GLN A 25 -22.38 10.85 10.98
CA GLN A 25 -21.08 11.48 10.76
C GLN A 25 -21.19 12.92 10.21
N GLY A 26 -22.41 13.46 10.06
CA GLY A 26 -22.63 14.79 9.48
C GLY A 26 -22.29 14.88 7.99
N GLN A 27 -22.23 13.74 7.30
CA GLN A 27 -21.82 13.64 5.90
C GLN A 27 -23.03 13.40 5.00
N SER A 28 -22.94 13.85 3.75
CA SER A 28 -23.87 13.38 2.71
C SER A 28 -23.59 11.91 2.38
N LEU A 29 -24.61 11.18 1.92
CA LEU A 29 -24.45 9.77 1.51
C LEU A 29 -23.37 9.60 0.43
N ASN A 30 -23.27 10.56 -0.51
CA ASN A 30 -22.25 10.52 -1.55
C ASN A 30 -20.84 10.67 -0.97
N ALA A 31 -20.63 11.62 -0.06
CA ALA A 31 -19.34 11.82 0.60
C ALA A 31 -18.93 10.59 1.42
N PHE A 32 -19.86 10.03 2.19
CA PHE A 32 -19.64 8.82 2.98
C PHE A 32 -19.27 7.61 2.11
N LEU A 33 -19.94 7.43 0.97
CA LEU A 33 -19.63 6.34 0.04
C LEU A 33 -18.29 6.51 -0.67
N LEU A 34 -17.93 7.74 -1.04
CA LEU A 34 -16.61 8.03 -1.61
C LEU A 34 -15.50 7.71 -0.62
N GLU A 35 -15.65 8.11 0.65
CA GLU A 35 -14.70 7.78 1.71
C GLU A 35 -14.59 6.26 1.92
N LEU A 36 -15.72 5.54 1.86
CA LEU A 36 -15.73 4.08 1.97
C LEU A 36 -14.98 3.42 0.80
N ILE A 37 -15.18 3.91 -0.43
CA ILE A 37 -14.47 3.43 -1.62
C ILE A 37 -12.98 3.71 -1.49
N ASP A 38 -12.60 4.94 -1.13
CA ASP A 38 -11.21 5.35 -0.93
C ASP A 38 -10.52 4.50 0.14
N ARG A 39 -11.22 4.24 1.25
CA ARG A 39 -10.72 3.37 2.32
C ARG A 39 -10.48 1.95 1.83
N GLU A 40 -11.38 1.40 1.03
CA GLU A 40 -11.26 0.04 0.49
C GLU A 40 -10.09 -0.06 -0.49
N VAL A 41 -9.90 0.93 -1.38
CA VAL A 41 -8.79 0.92 -2.36
C VAL A 41 -7.46 1.39 -1.78
N SER A 42 -7.45 2.06 -0.64
CA SER A 42 -6.21 2.58 -0.01
C SER A 42 -5.24 1.47 0.40
N ARG A 43 -5.72 0.23 0.58
CA ARG A 43 -4.91 -0.91 0.98
C ARG A 43 -4.83 -1.92 -0.16
N PRO A 44 -3.61 -2.26 -0.65
CA PRO A 44 -3.47 -3.31 -1.63
C PRO A 44 -3.93 -4.64 -1.03
N THR A 45 -4.66 -5.41 -1.82
CA THR A 45 -5.08 -6.76 -1.45
C THR A 45 -3.86 -7.66 -1.26
N VAL A 46 -4.01 -8.74 -0.49
CA VAL A 46 -2.94 -9.74 -0.30
C VAL A 46 -2.49 -10.31 -1.65
N ALA A 47 -3.42 -10.55 -2.58
CA ALA A 47 -3.12 -11.03 -3.92
C ALA A 47 -2.25 -10.03 -4.72
N GLU A 48 -2.55 -8.73 -4.63
CA GLU A 48 -1.73 -7.69 -5.27
C GLU A 48 -0.35 -7.55 -4.62
N VAL A 49 -0.26 -7.67 -3.29
CA VAL A 49 1.01 -7.66 -2.57
C VAL A 49 1.87 -8.86 -2.99
N LEU A 50 1.28 -10.07 -3.02
CA LEU A 50 1.96 -11.29 -3.44
C LEU A 50 2.34 -11.24 -4.92
N GLY A 51 1.46 -10.74 -5.79
CA GLY A 51 1.76 -10.52 -7.20
C GLY A 51 2.89 -9.51 -7.42
N ARG A 52 2.92 -8.43 -6.63
CA ARG A 52 4.01 -7.45 -6.64
C ARG A 52 5.32 -8.06 -6.12
N ALA A 53 5.26 -8.91 -5.09
CA ALA A 53 6.43 -9.64 -4.58
C ALA A 53 6.97 -10.65 -5.61
N ALA A 54 6.09 -11.38 -6.28
CA ALA A 54 6.45 -12.30 -7.36
C ALA A 54 7.05 -11.55 -8.56
N ARG A 55 6.56 -10.36 -8.90
CA ARG A 55 7.17 -9.51 -9.95
C ARG A 55 8.50 -8.90 -9.50
N ARG A 56 8.65 -8.60 -8.20
CA ARG A 56 9.90 -8.12 -7.59
C ARG A 56 10.90 -9.26 -7.33
N SER A 57 10.59 -10.51 -7.68
CA SER A 57 11.60 -11.57 -7.73
C SER A 57 12.57 -11.37 -8.92
N GLU A 58 12.96 -10.13 -9.20
CA GLU A 58 14.23 -9.85 -9.85
C GLU A 58 15.29 -10.51 -8.99
N ARG A 59 15.98 -11.50 -9.55
CA ARG A 59 17.14 -12.11 -8.92
C ARG A 59 18.09 -10.98 -8.56
N ALA A 60 18.59 -10.97 -7.32
CA ALA A 60 19.66 -10.06 -6.95
C ALA A 60 20.78 -10.20 -8.00
N THR A 61 21.13 -9.09 -8.65
CA THR A 61 22.19 -9.05 -9.67
C THR A 61 23.58 -9.17 -9.07
N VAL A 62 23.69 -9.04 -7.74
CA VAL A 62 24.92 -9.10 -6.97
C VAL A 62 24.75 -10.07 -5.82
N SER A 63 25.79 -10.85 -5.54
CA SER A 63 25.78 -11.76 -4.40
C SER A 63 25.77 -10.98 -3.08
N ALA A 64 24.87 -11.37 -2.16
CA ALA A 64 24.86 -10.81 -0.80
C ALA A 64 26.22 -11.01 -0.09
N GLN A 65 26.95 -12.08 -0.44
CA GLN A 65 28.28 -12.34 0.13
C GLN A 65 29.32 -11.33 -0.38
N GLU A 66 29.25 -10.96 -1.65
CA GLU A 66 30.15 -9.95 -2.25
C GLU A 66 29.89 -8.57 -1.65
N VAL A 67 28.62 -8.17 -1.51
CA VAL A 67 28.26 -6.89 -0.87
C VAL A 67 28.79 -6.83 0.57
N LEU A 68 28.66 -7.91 1.33
CA LEU A 68 29.17 -7.99 2.70
C LEU A 68 30.70 -8.00 2.76
N ALA A 69 31.36 -8.66 1.79
CA ALA A 69 32.82 -8.68 1.71
C ALA A 69 33.38 -7.28 1.42
N THR A 70 32.81 -6.57 0.44
CA THR A 70 33.19 -5.19 0.11
C THR A 70 32.97 -4.26 1.30
N ALA A 71 31.81 -4.31 1.95
CA ALA A 71 31.51 -3.46 3.11
C ALA A 71 32.44 -3.70 4.32
N ARG A 72 32.94 -4.94 4.49
CA ARG A 72 33.94 -5.27 5.52
C ARG A 72 35.32 -4.71 5.16
N ALA A 73 35.75 -4.91 3.91
CA ALA A 73 37.03 -4.40 3.41
C ALA A 73 37.12 -2.86 3.52
N ASP A 74 36.03 -2.15 3.17
CA ASP A 74 35.96 -0.70 3.30
C ASP A 74 36.11 -0.25 4.78
N ARG A 75 35.41 -0.93 5.69
CA ARG A 75 35.48 -0.63 7.13
C ARG A 75 36.88 -0.89 7.70
N ASP A 76 37.51 -1.99 7.33
CA ASP A 76 38.84 -2.35 7.82
C ASP A 76 39.90 -1.37 7.29
N GLY A 77 39.74 -0.88 6.05
CA GLY A 77 40.59 0.18 5.48
C GLY A 77 40.43 1.53 6.18
N ASP A 78 39.21 1.90 6.57
CA ASP A 78 38.94 3.13 7.33
C ASP A 78 39.51 3.08 8.75
N ILE A 79 39.43 1.92 9.42
CA ILE A 79 40.02 1.71 10.74
C ILE A 79 41.54 1.77 10.66
N GLY A 80 42.16 1.15 9.64
CA GLY A 80 43.61 1.22 9.42
C GLY A 80 44.11 2.65 9.18
N ARG A 81 43.37 3.47 8.42
CA ARG A 81 43.73 4.87 8.13
C ARG A 81 43.66 5.80 9.34
N ARG A 82 42.76 5.52 10.30
CA ARG A 82 42.63 6.30 11.55
C ARG A 82 43.66 5.93 12.61
N SER A 83 44.38 4.83 12.40
CA SER A 83 45.38 4.27 13.33
C SER A 83 46.82 4.59 12.93
N ALA A 84 47.02 5.32 11.84
CA ALA A 84 48.30 5.81 11.31
C ALA A 84 48.38 7.34 11.44
#